data_AF-A0A2W4JFR8-F1
#
_entry.id   AF-A0A2W4JFR8-F1
#
_cell.length_a   1.000
_cell.length_b   1.000
_cell.length_c   1.000
_cell.angle_alpha   90.00
_cell.angle_beta   90.00
_cell.angle_gamma   90.00
#
_symmetry.space_group_name_H-M   'P 1'
#
loop_
_entity.id
_entity.type
_entity.pdbx_description
1 polymer ?
#
loop_
_entity_poly.entity_id
_entity_poly.type
_entity_poly.pdbx_seq_one_letter_code
_entity_poly.pdbx_strand_id
1 'polypeptide(L)'
;MVNLSHIDEKITRSSFFAGLEFHEAFRVLRREDPVHWTEHPNYGHGFWSLTRYADVKRVLEDPHLFSSRTHTHLPPDPRPLTYEERRERERQHILAFLHPAKNGIMRQPFNKNFNAPAVQRYTAEVERIVREIVSEIGPRGEADLVEDIAAQLPVRLIFSMMDVPREDWAKIRKAAVTFMQPEDPAYIINNDPAHTQMVGIKTLTEYITALALERRANPGDDFASIIGSMQIDGRPATDEEVKWFIFLFFTGGLETTRNATAVGLWQFMLNPDQAQIVRDNPNMLDSAVEEVLRWVTPSKNRLRVATEDVEIGGKKNQEG
;
A
#
# COMPACT_ATOMS: atom_id res chain seq x y z
N MET A 1 -28.32 -6.58 -22.81
CA MET A 1 -27.19 -6.45 -21.84
C MET A 1 -26.04 -7.29 -22.36
N VAL A 2 -24.84 -6.72 -22.45
CA VAL A 2 -23.63 -7.48 -22.80
C VAL A 2 -23.31 -8.39 -21.61
N ASN A 3 -23.09 -9.69 -21.83
CA ASN A 3 -22.67 -10.59 -20.77
C ASN A 3 -21.16 -10.37 -20.48
N LEU A 4 -20.86 -9.83 -19.30
CA LEU A 4 -19.51 -9.49 -18.87
C LEU A 4 -18.99 -10.37 -17.71
N SER A 5 -19.68 -11.47 -17.37
CA SER A 5 -19.29 -12.33 -16.23
C SER A 5 -17.86 -12.91 -16.35
N HIS A 6 -17.36 -13.08 -17.58
CA HIS A 6 -15.98 -13.51 -17.82
C HIS A 6 -14.92 -12.48 -17.35
N ILE A 7 -15.31 -11.22 -17.13
CA ILE A 7 -14.46 -10.17 -16.55
C ILE A 7 -14.45 -10.27 -15.03
N ASP A 8 -15.58 -10.61 -14.40
CA ASP A 8 -15.71 -10.73 -12.95
C ASP A 8 -14.70 -11.71 -12.35
N GLU A 9 -14.62 -12.92 -12.91
CA GLU A 9 -13.62 -13.91 -12.48
C GLU A 9 -12.17 -13.41 -12.61
N LYS A 10 -11.91 -12.55 -13.60
CA LYS A 10 -10.56 -12.02 -13.84
C LYS A 10 -10.21 -10.93 -12.82
N ILE A 11 -11.06 -9.92 -12.67
CA ILE A 11 -10.77 -8.75 -11.81
C ILE A 11 -10.76 -9.09 -10.31
N THR A 12 -11.24 -10.27 -9.94
CA THR A 12 -11.21 -10.82 -8.58
C THR A 12 -9.96 -11.65 -8.27
N ARG A 13 -9.15 -12.00 -9.28
CA ARG A 13 -7.90 -12.78 -9.11
C ARG A 13 -6.68 -11.87 -9.13
N SER A 14 -5.86 -11.91 -8.08
CA SER A 14 -4.62 -11.13 -8.00
C SER A 14 -3.69 -11.36 -9.19
N SER A 15 -3.57 -12.60 -9.66
CA SER A 15 -2.74 -12.98 -10.81
C SER A 15 -3.14 -12.31 -12.13
N PHE A 16 -4.40 -11.88 -12.28
CA PHE A 16 -4.84 -11.16 -13.46
C PHE A 16 -4.16 -9.79 -13.62
N PHE A 17 -3.77 -9.18 -12.49
CA PHE A 17 -3.08 -7.88 -12.48
C PHE A 17 -1.57 -7.99 -12.70
N ALA A 18 -1.02 -9.22 -12.85
CA ALA A 18 0.37 -9.43 -13.22
C ALA A 18 0.62 -9.19 -14.72
N GLY A 19 -0.42 -9.33 -15.56
CA GLY A 19 -0.39 -9.03 -16.98
C GLY A 19 -0.86 -7.60 -17.30
N LEU A 20 -1.06 -7.29 -18.59
CA LEU A 20 -1.58 -5.99 -19.06
C LEU A 20 -3.03 -6.08 -19.55
N GLU A 21 -3.60 -7.28 -19.60
CA GLU A 21 -4.95 -7.57 -20.09
C GLU A 21 -6.04 -6.89 -19.25
N PHE A 22 -5.74 -6.52 -18.00
CA PHE A 22 -6.65 -5.76 -17.16
C PHE A 22 -6.99 -4.37 -17.74
N HIS A 23 -6.10 -3.77 -18.53
CA HIS A 23 -6.39 -2.49 -19.19
C HIS A 23 -7.53 -2.63 -20.19
N GLU A 24 -7.55 -3.72 -20.95
CA GLU A 24 -8.60 -4.03 -21.92
C GLU A 24 -9.91 -4.36 -21.21
N ALA A 25 -9.88 -5.19 -20.16
CA ALA A 25 -11.06 -5.47 -19.34
C ALA A 25 -11.69 -4.20 -18.77
N PHE A 26 -10.88 -3.30 -18.20
CA PHE A 26 -11.37 -2.02 -17.70
C PHE A 26 -11.84 -1.08 -18.82
N ARG A 27 -11.28 -1.16 -20.03
CA ARG A 27 -11.76 -0.39 -21.19
C ARG A 27 -13.15 -0.85 -21.60
N VAL A 28 -13.41 -2.16 -21.62
CA VAL A 28 -14.73 -2.73 -21.90
C VAL A 28 -15.72 -2.29 -20.84
N LEU A 29 -15.40 -2.45 -19.54
CA LEU A 29 -16.29 -2.03 -18.45
C LEU A 29 -16.64 -0.54 -18.53
N ARG A 30 -15.64 0.35 -18.71
CA ARG A 30 -15.89 1.80 -18.83
C ARG A 30 -16.86 2.17 -19.97
N ARG A 31 -16.83 1.40 -21.06
CA ARG A 31 -17.62 1.64 -22.27
C ARG A 31 -19.03 1.05 -22.15
N GLU A 32 -19.12 -0.20 -21.73
CA GLU A 32 -20.36 -1.00 -21.79
C GLU A 32 -21.16 -0.97 -20.49
N ASP A 33 -20.51 -1.09 -19.32
CA ASP A 33 -21.17 -1.14 -18.01
C ASP A 33 -20.24 -0.56 -16.92
N PRO A 34 -20.16 0.78 -16.80
CA PRO A 34 -19.16 1.45 -15.96
C PRO A 34 -19.40 1.31 -14.45
N VAL A 35 -20.63 0.97 -14.08
CA VAL A 35 -21.09 0.62 -12.73
C VAL A 35 -21.61 -0.81 -12.80
N HIS A 36 -20.66 -1.74 -12.76
CA HIS A 36 -20.90 -3.16 -13.03
C HIS A 36 -21.15 -3.92 -11.74
N TRP A 37 -22.17 -4.77 -11.70
CA TRP A 37 -22.33 -5.72 -10.60
C TRP A 37 -21.41 -6.90 -10.84
N THR A 38 -20.39 -7.03 -9.99
CA THR A 38 -19.39 -8.10 -10.06
C THR A 38 -19.74 -9.20 -9.09
N GLU A 39 -19.93 -10.41 -9.61
CA GLU A 39 -20.03 -11.61 -8.79
C GLU A 39 -18.64 -12.15 -8.49
N HIS A 40 -18.30 -12.29 -7.21
CA HIS A 40 -17.02 -12.87 -6.84
C HIS A 40 -17.22 -14.31 -6.36
N PRO A 41 -16.67 -15.31 -7.07
CA PRO A 41 -16.99 -16.73 -6.86
C PRO A 41 -16.70 -17.18 -5.42
N ASN A 42 -15.68 -16.57 -4.80
CA ASN A 42 -15.27 -16.90 -3.44
C ASN A 42 -15.56 -15.80 -2.41
N TYR A 43 -16.37 -14.77 -2.65
CA TYR A 43 -16.52 -13.65 -1.68
C TYR A 43 -17.85 -13.67 -0.93
N GLY A 44 -18.70 -14.68 -1.15
CA GLY A 44 -19.99 -14.82 -0.47
C GLY A 44 -21.06 -13.80 -0.87
N HIS A 45 -20.67 -12.65 -1.44
CA HIS A 45 -21.55 -11.61 -1.98
C HIS A 45 -20.91 -10.91 -3.19
N GLY A 46 -21.75 -10.33 -4.04
CA GLY A 46 -21.33 -9.46 -5.14
C GLY A 46 -21.07 -8.03 -4.67
N PHE A 47 -20.46 -7.23 -5.54
CA PHE A 47 -20.20 -5.81 -5.28
C PHE A 47 -20.22 -4.99 -6.55
N TRP A 48 -20.37 -3.67 -6.42
CA TRP A 48 -20.29 -2.75 -7.54
C TRP A 48 -18.82 -2.42 -7.91
N SER A 49 -18.43 -2.76 -9.13
CA SER A 49 -17.17 -2.37 -9.77
C SER A 49 -17.33 -1.04 -10.50
N LEU A 50 -16.69 0.00 -9.99
CA LEU A 50 -16.66 1.34 -10.60
C LEU A 50 -15.40 1.53 -11.42
N THR A 51 -15.55 1.83 -12.71
CA THR A 51 -14.39 1.87 -13.63
C THR A 51 -14.13 3.22 -14.27
N ARG A 52 -15.04 4.19 -14.13
CA ARG A 52 -14.85 5.58 -14.60
C ARG A 52 -14.26 6.44 -13.49
N TYR A 53 -13.36 7.34 -13.89
CA TYR A 53 -12.66 8.25 -12.96
C TYR A 53 -13.62 9.06 -12.09
N ALA A 54 -14.69 9.62 -12.66
CA ALA A 54 -15.62 10.46 -11.91
C ALA A 54 -16.35 9.70 -10.79
N ASP A 55 -16.78 8.46 -11.07
CA ASP A 55 -17.47 7.62 -10.08
C ASP A 55 -16.52 7.17 -8.96
N VAL A 56 -15.30 6.74 -9.33
CA VAL A 56 -14.25 6.36 -8.37
C VAL A 56 -13.87 7.55 -7.49
N LYS A 57 -13.65 8.73 -8.09
CA LYS A 57 -13.30 9.96 -7.36
C LYS A 57 -14.41 10.34 -6.38
N ARG A 58 -15.67 10.36 -6.81
CA ARG A 58 -16.83 10.64 -5.94
C ARG A 58 -16.86 9.70 -4.73
N VAL A 59 -16.67 8.40 -4.95
CA VAL A 59 -16.68 7.41 -3.86
C VAL A 59 -15.51 7.60 -2.89
N LEU A 60 -14.33 7.95 -3.39
CA LEU A 60 -13.14 8.13 -2.55
C LEU A 60 -13.13 9.47 -1.79
N GLU A 61 -13.78 10.51 -2.33
CA GLU A 61 -13.86 11.85 -1.72
C GLU A 61 -14.96 12.00 -0.67
N ASP A 62 -15.93 11.08 -0.63
CA ASP A 62 -17.01 11.08 0.36
C ASP A 62 -16.94 9.86 1.30
N PRO A 63 -16.05 9.88 2.30
CA PRO A 63 -15.88 8.77 3.21
C PRO A 63 -16.99 8.67 4.28
N HIS A 64 -17.93 9.63 4.31
CA HIS A 64 -19.13 9.57 5.15
C HIS A 64 -20.19 8.69 4.49
N LEU A 65 -20.41 8.87 3.20
CA LEU A 65 -21.31 8.03 2.40
C LEU A 65 -20.68 6.67 2.05
N PHE A 66 -19.36 6.63 1.83
CA PHE A 66 -18.63 5.44 1.43
C PHE A 66 -17.57 5.06 2.48
N SER A 67 -17.99 4.22 3.42
CA SER A 67 -17.19 3.83 4.58
C SER A 67 -16.01 2.94 4.22
N SER A 68 -14.94 3.05 5.00
CA SER A 68 -13.80 2.12 5.02
C SER A 68 -13.78 1.23 6.28
N ARG A 69 -14.82 1.27 7.12
CA ARG A 69 -14.84 0.55 8.41
C ARG A 69 -14.88 -0.96 8.24
N THR A 70 -15.53 -1.40 7.19
CA THR A 70 -15.68 -2.78 6.76
C THR A 70 -15.27 -2.86 5.29
N HIS A 71 -14.87 -4.05 4.82
CA HIS A 71 -14.60 -4.32 3.41
C HIS A 71 -13.75 -3.27 2.67
N THR A 72 -12.45 -3.22 2.91
CA THR A 72 -11.54 -2.29 2.21
C THR A 72 -10.72 -2.93 1.11
N HIS A 73 -10.64 -4.26 1.12
CA HIS A 73 -9.88 -5.10 0.22
C HIS A 73 -10.76 -6.30 -0.12
N LEU A 74 -10.60 -6.84 -1.34
CA LEU A 74 -11.14 -8.16 -1.67
C LEU A 74 -10.45 -9.18 -0.74
N PRO A 75 -11.19 -9.88 0.13
CA PRO A 75 -10.56 -10.82 1.05
C PRO A 75 -10.14 -12.10 0.30
N PRO A 76 -9.06 -12.75 0.75
CA PRO A 76 -8.71 -14.09 0.26
C PRO A 76 -9.69 -15.18 0.74
N ASP A 77 -10.48 -14.88 1.77
CA ASP A 77 -11.47 -15.78 2.40
C ASP A 77 -12.90 -15.31 2.07
N PRO A 78 -13.84 -16.22 1.78
CA PRO A 78 -15.24 -15.91 1.50
C PRO A 78 -15.99 -15.11 2.55
N ARG A 79 -15.50 -15.06 3.78
CA ARG A 79 -16.14 -14.27 4.81
C ARG A 79 -15.25 -13.12 5.27
N PRO A 80 -15.53 -11.88 4.84
CA PRO A 80 -14.87 -10.74 5.43
C PRO A 80 -15.23 -10.60 6.92
N LEU A 81 -14.27 -10.12 7.71
CA LEU A 81 -14.48 -9.86 9.13
C LEU A 81 -15.49 -8.71 9.33
N THR A 82 -16.48 -8.98 10.16
CA THR A 82 -17.43 -7.98 10.67
C THR A 82 -16.69 -6.89 11.47
N TYR A 83 -17.37 -5.77 11.73
CA TYR A 83 -16.81 -4.72 12.58
C TYR A 83 -16.47 -5.23 13.99
N GLU A 84 -17.29 -6.13 14.54
CA GLU A 84 -17.04 -6.70 15.88
C GLU A 84 -15.84 -7.64 15.90
N GLU A 85 -15.70 -8.51 14.92
CA GLU A 85 -14.52 -9.39 14.83
C GLU A 85 -13.23 -8.60 14.57
N ARG A 86 -13.33 -7.48 13.84
CA ARG A 86 -12.20 -6.54 13.71
C ARG A 86 -11.87 -5.90 15.05
N ARG A 87 -12.89 -5.54 15.83
CA ARG A 87 -12.74 -4.98 17.18
C ARG A 87 -12.07 -5.96 18.13
N GLU A 88 -12.51 -7.22 18.13
CA GLU A 88 -11.91 -8.30 18.91
C GLU A 88 -10.46 -8.60 18.52
N ARG A 89 -10.11 -8.37 17.26
CA ARG A 89 -8.74 -8.49 16.75
C ARG A 89 -7.96 -7.18 16.78
N GLU A 90 -8.46 -6.18 17.49
CA GLU A 90 -7.77 -4.89 17.68
C GLU A 90 -7.58 -4.06 16.38
N ARG A 91 -8.17 -4.51 15.25
CA ARG A 91 -8.02 -3.88 13.93
C ARG A 91 -8.77 -2.55 13.80
N GLN A 92 -9.54 -2.15 14.82
CA GLN A 92 -10.20 -0.84 14.91
C GLN A 92 -9.24 0.33 15.11
N HIS A 93 -7.94 0.08 15.30
CA HIS A 93 -6.92 1.15 15.39
C HIS A 93 -6.17 1.38 14.06
N ILE A 94 -6.38 0.53 13.06
CA ILE A 94 -5.79 0.72 11.74
C ILE A 94 -6.42 1.96 11.10
N LEU A 95 -5.63 3.02 10.91
CA LEU A 95 -6.09 4.30 10.34
C LEU A 95 -6.96 4.12 9.09
N ALA A 96 -6.53 3.26 8.18
CA ALA A 96 -7.20 3.03 6.91
C ALA A 96 -8.62 2.46 7.05
N PHE A 97 -8.99 1.93 8.23
CA PHE A 97 -10.29 1.30 8.50
C PHE A 97 -11.15 2.12 9.47
N LEU A 98 -10.78 3.38 9.71
CA LEU A 98 -11.50 4.24 10.63
C LEU A 98 -12.65 5.01 9.96
N HIS A 99 -13.67 5.31 10.75
CA HIS A 99 -14.64 6.36 10.41
C HIS A 99 -13.92 7.71 10.25
N PRO A 100 -14.35 8.60 9.33
CA PRO A 100 -13.69 9.89 9.07
C PRO A 100 -13.36 10.71 10.33
N ALA A 101 -14.31 10.82 11.26
CA ALA A 101 -14.12 11.56 12.51
C ALA A 101 -12.94 11.03 13.34
N LYS A 102 -12.81 9.71 13.50
CA LYS A 102 -11.71 9.09 14.25
C LYS A 102 -10.42 9.07 13.41
N ASN A 103 -10.52 8.93 12.09
CA ASN A 103 -9.37 8.98 11.19
C ASN A 103 -8.62 10.31 11.29
N GLY A 104 -9.34 11.44 11.27
CA GLY A 104 -8.74 12.78 11.38
C GLY A 104 -7.93 12.96 12.66
N ILE A 105 -8.50 12.56 13.81
CA ILE A 105 -7.84 12.63 15.12
C ILE A 105 -6.58 11.77 15.14
N MET A 106 -6.69 10.52 14.70
CA MET A 106 -5.58 9.55 14.72
C MET A 106 -4.47 9.91 13.72
N ARG A 107 -4.80 10.62 12.63
CA ARG A 107 -3.84 11.03 11.59
C ARG A 107 -3.11 12.32 11.94
N GLN A 108 -3.70 13.18 12.78
CA GLN A 108 -3.16 14.49 13.14
C GLN A 108 -1.68 14.46 13.59
N PRO A 109 -1.22 13.49 14.41
CA PRO A 109 0.17 13.46 14.86
C PRO A 109 1.19 13.28 13.73
N PHE A 110 0.76 12.68 12.62
CA PHE A 110 1.60 12.37 11.46
C PHE A 110 1.65 13.51 10.44
N ASN A 111 0.60 14.33 10.33
CA ASN A 111 0.49 15.35 9.29
C ASN A 111 1.72 16.30 9.26
N LYS A 112 2.28 16.63 10.42
CA LYS A 112 3.48 17.48 10.52
C LYS A 112 4.76 16.82 10.01
N ASN A 113 4.81 15.49 9.97
CA ASN A 113 5.97 14.70 9.55
C ASN A 113 5.89 14.28 8.07
N PHE A 114 4.75 14.50 7.41
CA PHE A 114 4.53 14.22 5.98
C PHE A 114 4.07 15.45 5.20
N ASN A 115 4.36 16.66 5.70
CA ASN A 115 4.17 17.89 4.94
C ASN A 115 5.35 18.15 4.00
N ALA A 116 5.21 19.10 3.07
CA ALA A 116 6.24 19.38 2.07
C ALA A 116 7.65 19.66 2.68
N PRO A 117 7.81 20.48 3.74
CA PRO A 117 9.10 20.63 4.41
C PRO A 117 9.69 19.34 4.99
N ALA A 118 8.87 18.49 5.61
CA ALA A 118 9.34 17.22 6.16
C ALA A 118 9.77 16.25 5.05
N VAL A 119 9.01 16.19 3.95
CA VAL A 119 9.35 15.39 2.77
C VAL A 119 10.69 15.84 2.15
N GLN A 120 10.96 17.15 2.07
CA GLN A 120 12.25 17.65 1.59
C GLN A 120 13.45 17.17 2.44
N ARG A 121 13.28 16.98 3.75
CA ARG A 121 14.34 16.40 4.60
C ARG A 121 14.62 14.95 4.22
N TYR A 122 13.57 14.20 3.88
CA TYR A 122 13.72 12.81 3.42
C TYR A 122 14.33 12.72 2.02
N THR A 123 14.24 13.76 1.17
CA THR A 123 14.85 13.77 -0.16
C THR A 123 16.35 13.48 -0.12
N ALA A 124 17.10 14.15 0.76
CA ALA A 124 18.54 13.92 0.89
C ALA A 124 18.87 12.47 1.30
N GLU A 125 18.05 11.91 2.19
CA GLU A 125 18.19 10.54 2.66
C GLU A 125 17.85 9.51 1.58
N VAL A 126 16.77 9.74 0.82
CA VAL A 126 16.40 8.94 -0.34
C VAL A 126 17.51 8.96 -1.38
N GLU A 127 18.07 10.14 -1.71
CA GLU A 127 19.19 10.24 -2.65
C GLU A 127 20.42 9.47 -2.16
N ARG A 128 20.75 9.57 -0.86
CA ARG A 128 21.85 8.81 -0.25
C ARG A 128 21.64 7.30 -0.42
N ILE A 129 20.44 6.80 -0.09
CA ILE A 129 20.08 5.39 -0.24
C ILE A 129 20.14 4.94 -1.70
N VAL A 130 19.62 5.74 -2.64
CA VAL A 130 19.67 5.42 -4.08
C VAL A 130 21.12 5.37 -4.56
N ARG A 131 21.99 6.29 -4.15
CA ARG A 131 23.42 6.25 -4.50
C ARG A 131 24.10 5.01 -3.96
N GLU A 132 23.79 4.58 -2.74
CA GLU A 132 24.31 3.32 -2.17
C GLU A 132 23.88 2.12 -3.00
N ILE A 133 22.58 1.99 -3.30
CA ILE A 133 22.03 0.91 -4.12
C ILE A 133 22.72 0.86 -5.48
N VAL A 134 22.83 2.01 -6.17
CA VAL A 134 23.47 2.09 -7.49
C VAL A 134 24.97 1.77 -7.43
N SER A 135 25.66 2.17 -6.36
CA SER A 135 27.09 1.88 -6.17
C SER A 135 27.37 0.41 -5.89
N GLU A 136 26.47 -0.29 -5.21
CA GLU A 136 26.57 -1.73 -4.94
C GLU A 136 26.39 -2.58 -6.22
N ILE A 137 25.53 -2.14 -7.14
CA ILE A 137 25.25 -2.86 -8.40
C ILE A 137 26.21 -2.49 -9.54
N GLY A 138 26.73 -1.26 -9.57
CA GLY A 138 27.54 -0.75 -10.69
C GLY A 138 28.72 -1.67 -11.08
N PRO A 139 29.54 -2.15 -10.13
CA PRO A 139 30.66 -3.05 -10.43
C PRO A 139 30.26 -4.42 -11.00
N ARG A 140 29.02 -4.87 -10.80
CA ARG A 140 28.53 -6.17 -11.30
C ARG A 140 28.23 -6.13 -12.81
N GLY A 141 27.89 -4.95 -13.35
CA GLY A 141 27.46 -4.80 -14.75
C GLY A 141 26.07 -5.36 -15.07
N GLU A 142 25.45 -6.09 -14.13
CA GLU A 142 24.11 -6.67 -14.22
C GLU A 142 23.44 -6.66 -12.83
N ALA A 143 22.11 -6.57 -12.82
CA ALA A 143 21.30 -6.55 -11.61
C ALA A 143 19.88 -7.06 -11.89
N ASP A 144 19.26 -7.67 -10.90
CA ASP A 144 17.82 -7.88 -10.87
C ASP A 144 17.13 -6.55 -10.54
N LEU A 145 16.39 -5.99 -11.50
CA LEU A 145 15.71 -4.69 -11.34
C LEU A 145 14.79 -4.65 -10.10
N VAL A 146 14.16 -5.77 -9.76
CA VAL A 146 13.23 -5.84 -8.65
C VAL A 146 13.99 -6.04 -7.35
N GLU A 147 14.84 -7.06 -7.26
CA GLU A 147 15.46 -7.46 -6.00
C GLU A 147 16.65 -6.61 -5.61
N ASP A 148 17.51 -6.25 -6.58
CA ASP A 148 18.72 -5.46 -6.33
C ASP A 148 18.44 -3.95 -6.26
N ILE A 149 17.32 -3.46 -6.83
CA ILE A 149 17.00 -2.03 -6.92
C ILE A 149 15.67 -1.67 -6.25
N ALA A 150 14.55 -2.07 -6.85
CA ALA A 150 13.24 -1.55 -6.46
C ALA A 150 12.79 -1.98 -5.06
N ALA A 151 13.11 -3.20 -4.64
CA ALA A 151 12.78 -3.72 -3.31
C ALA A 151 13.71 -3.15 -2.22
N GLN A 152 14.94 -2.77 -2.57
CA GLN A 152 15.91 -2.25 -1.61
C GLN A 152 15.53 -0.86 -1.09
N LEU A 153 15.02 0.00 -1.98
CA LEU A 153 14.73 1.40 -1.66
C LEU A 153 13.75 1.58 -0.49
N PRO A 154 12.50 1.06 -0.54
CA PRO A 154 11.55 1.30 0.55
C PRO A 154 11.98 0.65 1.86
N VAL A 155 12.64 -0.52 1.81
CA VAL A 155 13.14 -1.20 3.02
C VAL A 155 14.22 -0.37 3.71
N ARG A 156 15.24 0.09 2.96
CA ARG A 156 16.33 0.92 3.51
C ARG A 156 15.81 2.26 4.02
N LEU A 157 14.85 2.86 3.32
CA LEU A 157 14.24 4.12 3.73
C LEU A 157 13.48 3.98 5.05
N ILE A 158 12.64 2.96 5.20
CA ILE A 158 11.91 2.73 6.46
C ILE A 158 12.90 2.47 7.60
N PHE A 159 13.93 1.65 7.39
CA PHE A 159 14.90 1.34 8.44
C PHE A 159 15.71 2.57 8.86
N SER A 160 16.08 3.42 7.91
CA SER A 160 16.76 4.68 8.20
C SER A 160 15.84 5.66 8.92
N MET A 161 14.60 5.83 8.45
CA MET A 161 13.61 6.70 9.10
C MET A 161 13.31 6.28 10.54
N MET A 162 13.26 4.97 10.81
CA MET A 162 13.01 4.40 12.15
C MET A 162 14.27 4.30 13.01
N ASP A 163 15.43 4.75 12.51
CA ASP A 163 16.75 4.62 13.17
C ASP A 163 17.04 3.20 13.68
N VAL A 164 16.81 2.21 12.81
CA VAL A 164 17.09 0.80 13.11
C VAL A 164 18.61 0.60 13.16
N PRO A 165 19.17 0.03 14.25
CA PRO A 165 20.59 -0.27 14.35
C PRO A 165 21.10 -1.14 13.18
N ARG A 166 22.25 -0.78 12.61
CA ARG A 166 22.77 -1.40 11.37
C ARG A 166 22.99 -2.91 11.51
N GLU A 167 23.34 -3.38 12.70
CA GLU A 167 23.51 -4.79 13.06
C GLU A 167 22.23 -5.62 12.87
N ASP A 168 21.06 -5.01 13.04
CA ASP A 168 19.76 -5.69 12.92
C ASP A 168 19.22 -5.70 11.49
N TRP A 169 19.80 -4.92 10.58
CA TRP A 169 19.28 -4.75 9.22
C TRP A 169 19.11 -6.08 8.46
N ALA A 170 20.02 -7.03 8.64
CA ALA A 170 19.94 -8.34 7.98
C ALA A 170 18.69 -9.11 8.42
N LYS A 171 18.41 -9.12 9.73
CA LYS A 171 17.24 -9.79 10.32
C LYS A 171 15.94 -9.12 9.88
N ILE A 172 15.86 -7.80 9.97
CA ILE A 172 14.64 -7.06 9.64
C ILE A 172 14.40 -7.07 8.13
N ARG A 173 15.45 -7.05 7.30
CA ARG A 173 15.33 -7.25 5.84
C ARG A 173 14.75 -8.62 5.53
N LYS A 174 15.23 -9.69 6.17
CA LYS A 174 14.66 -11.04 5.98
C LYS A 174 13.17 -11.06 6.31
N ALA A 175 12.74 -10.41 7.39
CA ALA A 175 11.33 -10.29 7.74
C ALA A 175 10.52 -9.50 6.70
N ALA A 176 11.08 -8.42 6.15
CA ALA A 176 10.45 -7.65 5.07
C ALA A 176 10.29 -8.48 3.78
N VAL A 177 11.31 -9.24 3.39
CA VAL A 177 11.21 -10.12 2.22
C VAL A 177 10.21 -11.26 2.46
N THR A 178 10.21 -11.86 3.66
CA THR A 178 9.23 -12.89 4.06
C THR A 178 7.78 -12.35 3.98
N PHE A 179 7.58 -11.07 4.25
CA PHE A 179 6.28 -10.40 4.10
C PHE A 179 5.92 -10.14 2.62
N MET A 180 6.85 -9.63 1.81
CA MET A 180 6.60 -9.23 0.42
C MET A 180 6.62 -10.37 -0.60
N GLN A 181 7.28 -11.49 -0.27
CA GLN A 181 7.47 -12.64 -1.16
C GLN A 181 7.08 -13.95 -0.45
N PRO A 182 5.83 -14.08 0.00
CA PRO A 182 5.41 -15.23 0.79
C PRO A 182 5.38 -16.56 0.03
N GLU A 183 5.42 -16.52 -1.30
CA GLU A 183 5.41 -17.70 -2.18
C GLU A 183 6.80 -18.17 -2.60
N ASP A 184 7.86 -17.39 -2.31
CA ASP A 184 9.22 -17.72 -2.71
C ASP A 184 9.71 -18.96 -1.92
N PRO A 185 10.19 -20.03 -2.60
CA PRO A 185 10.72 -21.23 -1.94
C PRO A 185 11.82 -20.97 -0.90
N ALA A 186 12.57 -19.87 -1.01
CA ALA A 186 13.61 -19.49 -0.06
C ALA A 186 13.05 -18.93 1.27
N TYR A 187 11.81 -18.45 1.28
CA TYR A 187 11.20 -17.78 2.43
C TYR A 187 9.91 -18.45 2.92
N ILE A 188 9.27 -19.30 2.11
CA ILE A 188 8.01 -19.96 2.44
C ILE A 188 8.14 -20.82 3.70
N ILE A 189 7.21 -20.62 4.63
CA ILE A 189 7.11 -21.34 5.90
C ILE A 189 5.98 -22.35 5.77
N ASN A 190 6.29 -23.63 5.99
CA ASN A 190 5.32 -24.73 5.98
C ASN A 190 4.48 -24.85 4.70
N ASN A 191 4.99 -24.37 3.56
CA ASN A 191 4.26 -24.31 2.28
C ASN A 191 2.92 -23.53 2.38
N ASP A 192 2.85 -22.54 3.25
CA ASP A 192 1.67 -21.70 3.48
C ASP A 192 2.05 -20.21 3.29
N PRO A 193 1.76 -19.61 2.11
CA PRO A 193 2.05 -18.21 1.84
C PRO A 193 1.34 -17.24 2.79
N ALA A 194 0.10 -17.52 3.18
CA ALA A 194 -0.64 -16.63 4.08
C ALA A 194 -0.01 -16.60 5.47
N HIS A 195 0.39 -17.77 5.98
CA HIS A 195 1.14 -17.88 7.23
C HIS A 195 2.51 -17.21 7.12
N THR A 196 3.24 -17.44 6.03
CA THR A 196 4.55 -16.82 5.76
C THR A 196 4.48 -15.30 5.82
N GLN A 197 3.53 -14.72 5.08
CA GLN A 197 3.29 -13.28 5.07
C GLN A 197 3.01 -12.75 6.49
N MET A 198 2.16 -13.46 7.25
CA MET A 198 1.81 -13.10 8.62
C MET A 198 3.03 -13.12 9.56
N VAL A 199 3.90 -14.13 9.44
CA VAL A 199 5.14 -14.20 10.23
C VAL A 199 6.07 -13.04 9.91
N GLY A 200 6.24 -12.71 8.62
CA GLY A 200 7.07 -11.58 8.18
C GLY A 200 6.59 -10.26 8.76
N ILE A 201 5.31 -9.91 8.56
CA ILE A 201 4.76 -8.64 9.05
C ILE A 201 4.70 -8.56 10.57
N LYS A 202 4.43 -9.69 11.26
CA LYS A 202 4.46 -9.77 12.72
C LYS A 202 5.86 -9.47 13.24
N THR A 203 6.88 -10.10 12.66
CA THR A 203 8.28 -9.88 13.05
C THR A 203 8.70 -8.42 12.87
N LEU A 204 8.37 -7.82 11.72
CA LEU A 204 8.64 -6.41 11.44
C LEU A 204 7.95 -5.49 12.45
N THR A 205 6.65 -5.71 12.66
CA THR A 205 5.82 -4.86 13.51
C THR A 205 6.24 -4.97 14.97
N GLU A 206 6.52 -6.18 15.48
CA GLU A 206 6.96 -6.40 16.86
C GLU A 206 8.30 -5.75 17.14
N TYR A 207 9.26 -5.89 16.22
CA TYR A 207 10.58 -5.29 16.37
C TYR A 207 10.53 -3.76 16.43
N ILE A 208 9.87 -3.12 15.46
CA ILE A 208 9.79 -1.65 15.44
C ILE A 208 8.89 -1.13 16.57
N THR A 209 7.90 -1.90 17.02
CA THR A 209 7.10 -1.52 18.19
C THR A 209 7.98 -1.49 19.44
N ALA A 210 8.81 -2.52 19.65
CA ALA A 210 9.75 -2.53 20.77
C ALA A 210 10.71 -1.33 20.72
N LEU A 211 11.27 -1.04 19.54
CA LEU A 211 12.13 0.13 19.32
C LEU A 211 11.40 1.45 19.64
N ALA A 212 10.18 1.64 19.13
CA ALA A 212 9.39 2.84 19.39
C ALA A 212 9.03 3.01 20.88
N LEU A 213 8.76 1.91 21.59
CA LEU A 213 8.49 1.94 23.03
C LEU A 213 9.74 2.23 23.86
N GLU A 214 10.92 1.77 23.45
CA GLU A 214 12.20 2.16 24.04
C GLU A 214 12.44 3.67 23.85
N ARG A 215 12.26 4.17 22.63
CA ARG A 215 12.39 5.59 22.30
C ARG A 215 11.37 6.49 23.00
N ARG A 216 10.22 5.96 23.42
CA ARG A 216 9.27 6.70 24.26
C ARG A 216 9.90 7.16 25.58
N ALA A 217 10.81 6.37 26.15
CA ALA A 217 11.53 6.73 27.38
C ALA A 217 12.73 7.66 27.11
N ASN A 218 13.36 7.54 25.94
CA ASN A 218 14.52 8.35 25.52
C ASN A 218 14.38 8.77 24.05
N PRO A 219 13.61 9.83 23.76
CA PRO A 219 13.28 10.21 22.40
C PRO A 219 14.46 10.84 21.66
N GLY A 220 14.67 10.42 20.42
CA GLY A 220 15.52 11.07 19.42
C GLY A 220 14.70 11.86 18.38
N ASP A 221 15.37 12.26 17.29
CA ASP A 221 14.75 12.98 16.16
C ASP A 221 14.19 12.03 15.07
N ASP A 222 14.25 10.71 15.31
CA ASP A 222 13.83 9.67 14.37
C ASP A 222 12.31 9.41 14.39
N PHE A 223 11.83 8.69 13.37
CA PHE A 223 10.42 8.41 13.22
C PHE A 223 9.88 7.38 14.23
N ALA A 224 10.72 6.50 14.78
CA ALA A 224 10.29 5.59 15.85
C ALA A 224 10.04 6.37 17.14
N SER A 225 10.85 7.40 17.44
CA SER A 225 10.63 8.36 18.52
C SER A 225 9.34 9.16 18.33
N ILE A 226 9.06 9.62 17.11
CA ILE A 226 7.81 10.31 16.77
C ILE A 226 6.59 9.41 17.01
N ILE A 227 6.61 8.17 16.53
CA ILE A 227 5.50 7.23 16.74
C ILE A 227 5.37 6.88 18.22
N GLY A 228 6.47 6.56 18.89
CA GLY A 228 6.49 6.17 20.30
C GLY A 228 5.96 7.24 21.23
N SER A 229 6.23 8.52 20.93
CA SER A 229 5.83 9.68 21.75
C SER A 229 4.56 10.39 21.28
N MET A 230 3.88 9.88 20.25
CA MET A 230 2.71 10.56 19.69
C MET A 230 1.57 10.71 20.70
N GLN A 231 0.88 11.84 20.61
CA GLN A 231 -0.32 12.10 21.39
C GLN A 231 -1.55 12.04 20.50
N ILE A 232 -2.57 11.33 20.95
CA ILE A 232 -3.86 11.17 20.26
C ILE A 232 -4.90 11.74 21.21
N ASP A 233 -5.61 12.78 20.78
CA ASP A 233 -6.66 13.43 21.58
C ASP A 233 -6.20 13.85 23.00
N GLY A 234 -5.02 14.47 23.07
CA GLY A 234 -4.43 14.98 24.32
C GLY A 234 -3.86 13.93 25.27
N ARG A 235 -3.92 12.63 24.92
CA ARG A 235 -3.27 11.54 25.69
C ARG A 235 -2.13 10.91 24.89
N PRO A 236 -1.13 10.29 25.56
CA PRO A 236 -0.20 9.40 24.88
C PRO A 236 -0.92 8.28 24.13
N ALA A 237 -0.42 7.92 22.95
CA ALA A 237 -0.88 6.75 22.23
C ALA A 237 -0.62 5.47 23.03
N THR A 238 -1.55 4.52 22.96
CA THR A 238 -1.35 3.20 23.55
C THR A 238 -0.33 2.40 22.74
N ASP A 239 0.24 1.35 23.36
CA ASP A 239 1.20 0.47 22.69
C ASP A 239 0.57 -0.24 21.48
N GLU A 240 -0.72 -0.56 21.59
CA GLU A 240 -1.54 -1.12 20.51
C GLU A 240 -1.72 -0.13 19.35
N GLU A 241 -2.00 1.15 19.66
CA GLU A 241 -2.08 2.19 18.63
C GLU A 241 -0.75 2.33 17.90
N VAL A 242 0.36 2.47 18.65
CA VAL A 242 1.74 2.48 18.11
C VAL A 242 1.98 1.31 17.15
N LYS A 243 1.66 0.09 17.60
CA LYS A 243 1.80 -1.13 16.81
C LYS A 243 1.03 -1.06 15.49
N TRP A 244 -0.21 -0.59 15.51
CA TRP A 244 -1.02 -0.50 14.28
C TRP A 244 -0.57 0.61 13.33
N PHE A 245 0.02 1.70 13.82
CA PHE A 245 0.66 2.70 12.95
C PHE A 245 1.90 2.13 12.26
N ILE A 246 2.73 1.41 13.00
CA ILE A 246 3.91 0.74 12.44
C ILE A 246 3.51 -0.29 11.38
N PHE A 247 2.47 -1.09 11.68
CA PHE A 247 1.89 -2.03 10.73
C PHE A 247 1.44 -1.33 9.43
N LEU A 248 0.78 -0.17 9.53
CA LEU A 248 0.36 0.60 8.36
C LEU A 248 1.56 1.10 7.54
N PHE A 249 2.64 1.49 8.20
CA PHE A 249 3.84 1.98 7.53
C PHE A 249 4.47 0.90 6.64
N PHE A 250 4.57 -0.33 7.16
CA PHE A 250 5.09 -1.45 6.39
C PHE A 250 4.15 -1.91 5.28
N THR A 251 2.87 -2.11 5.59
CA THR A 251 1.89 -2.58 4.60
C THR A 251 1.59 -1.56 3.51
N GLY A 252 1.65 -0.27 3.83
CA GLY A 252 1.40 0.82 2.87
C GLY A 252 2.63 1.23 2.07
N GLY A 253 3.83 1.19 2.67
CA GLY A 253 5.03 1.80 2.09
C GLY A 253 5.97 0.85 1.34
N LEU A 254 5.95 -0.45 1.65
CA LEU A 254 6.89 -1.40 1.06
C LEU A 254 6.54 -1.76 -0.39
N GLU A 255 5.41 -2.46 -0.59
CA GLU A 255 5.08 -3.04 -1.89
C GLU A 255 4.71 -1.99 -2.95
N THR A 256 4.00 -0.93 -2.55
CA THR A 256 3.51 0.11 -3.48
C THR A 256 4.67 0.86 -4.14
N THR A 257 5.66 1.26 -3.34
CA THR A 257 6.88 1.93 -3.79
C THR A 257 7.73 1.00 -4.65
N ARG A 258 7.95 -0.26 -4.19
CA ARG A 258 8.65 -1.29 -4.98
C ARG A 258 8.03 -1.44 -6.37
N ASN A 259 6.71 -1.58 -6.44
CA ASN A 259 6.02 -1.80 -7.71
C ASN A 259 6.06 -0.57 -8.63
N ALA A 260 5.88 0.64 -8.06
CA ALA A 260 6.01 1.89 -8.82
C ALA A 260 7.41 2.02 -9.44
N THR A 261 8.46 1.78 -8.64
CA THR A 261 9.86 1.84 -9.11
C THR A 261 10.16 0.75 -10.13
N ALA A 262 9.85 -0.51 -9.84
CA ALA A 262 10.17 -1.64 -10.71
C ALA A 262 9.47 -1.52 -12.07
N VAL A 263 8.14 -1.36 -12.07
CA VAL A 263 7.38 -1.29 -13.31
C VAL A 263 7.66 0.03 -14.03
N GLY A 264 7.82 1.14 -13.32
CA GLY A 264 8.17 2.43 -13.93
C GLY A 264 9.51 2.39 -14.68
N LEU A 265 10.56 1.86 -14.06
CA LEU A 265 11.86 1.68 -14.71
C LEU A 265 11.75 0.70 -15.89
N TRP A 266 11.00 -0.39 -15.73
CA TRP A 266 10.76 -1.33 -16.83
C TRP A 266 10.04 -0.66 -18.01
N GLN A 267 9.07 0.23 -17.78
CA GLN A 267 8.42 0.99 -18.85
C GLN A 267 9.40 1.93 -19.57
N PHE A 268 10.33 2.57 -18.87
CA PHE A 268 11.38 3.35 -19.51
C PHE A 268 12.35 2.48 -20.35
N MET A 269 12.60 1.23 -19.96
CA MET A 269 13.37 0.28 -20.76
C MET A 269 12.64 -0.13 -22.04
N LEU A 270 11.31 -0.27 -21.97
CA LEU A 270 10.47 -0.58 -23.13
C LEU A 270 10.23 0.63 -24.06
N ASN A 271 10.38 1.85 -23.54
CA ASN A 271 10.16 3.12 -24.27
C ASN A 271 11.43 4.00 -24.20
N PRO A 272 12.51 3.61 -24.89
CA PRO A 272 13.82 4.26 -24.76
C PRO A 272 13.84 5.72 -25.22
N ASP A 273 12.94 6.11 -26.13
CA ASP A 273 12.73 7.49 -26.56
C ASP A 273 12.22 8.37 -25.40
N GLN A 274 11.25 7.86 -24.62
CA GLN A 274 10.75 8.54 -23.43
C GLN A 274 11.82 8.62 -22.33
N ALA A 275 12.61 7.55 -22.16
CA ALA A 275 13.74 7.56 -21.22
C ALA A 275 14.79 8.60 -21.61
N GLN A 276 15.05 8.77 -22.91
CA GLN A 276 16.00 9.76 -23.40
C GLN A 276 15.54 11.20 -23.13
N ILE A 277 14.24 11.49 -23.33
CA ILE A 277 13.67 12.81 -23.00
C ILE A 277 13.90 13.17 -21.53
N VAL A 278 13.68 12.23 -20.61
CA VAL A 278 13.88 12.48 -19.17
C VAL A 278 15.37 12.64 -18.82
N ARG A 279 16.27 11.86 -19.44
CA ARG A 279 17.72 12.00 -19.23
C ARG A 279 18.26 13.33 -19.72
N ASP A 280 17.81 13.78 -20.88
CA ASP A 280 18.27 15.05 -21.49
C ASP A 280 17.62 16.28 -20.83
N ASN A 281 16.49 16.10 -20.15
CA ASN A 281 15.78 17.17 -19.46
C ASN A 281 15.31 16.77 -18.05
N PRO A 282 16.17 16.92 -17.02
CA PRO A 282 15.83 16.59 -15.64
C PRO A 282 14.61 17.33 -15.07
N ASN A 283 14.21 18.47 -15.64
CA ASN A 283 13.00 19.19 -15.21
C ASN A 283 11.71 18.40 -15.52
N MET A 284 11.79 17.35 -16.34
CA MET A 284 10.66 16.46 -16.63
C MET A 284 10.43 15.39 -15.56
N LEU A 285 11.34 15.24 -14.58
CA LEU A 285 11.26 14.16 -13.59
C LEU A 285 9.94 14.16 -12.81
N ASP A 286 9.44 15.32 -12.41
CA ASP A 286 8.16 15.40 -11.68
C ASP A 286 7.00 14.87 -12.53
N SER A 287 6.92 15.27 -13.80
CA SER A 287 5.87 14.78 -14.72
C SER A 287 6.05 13.31 -15.07
N ALA A 288 7.29 12.84 -15.19
CA ALA A 288 7.61 11.44 -15.43
C ALA A 288 7.18 10.55 -14.26
N VAL A 289 7.40 11.00 -13.01
CA VAL A 289 6.94 10.30 -11.81
C VAL A 289 5.42 10.20 -11.77
N GLU A 290 4.69 11.29 -12.07
CA GLU A 290 3.23 11.26 -12.14
C GLU A 290 2.72 10.27 -13.21
N GLU A 291 3.37 10.21 -14.37
CA GLU A 291 3.01 9.27 -15.42
C GLU A 291 3.32 7.81 -15.03
N VAL A 292 4.43 7.57 -14.33
CA VAL A 292 4.73 6.26 -13.73
C VAL A 292 3.64 5.87 -12.73
N LEU A 293 3.24 6.76 -11.83
CA LEU A 293 2.20 6.48 -10.84
C LEU A 293 0.85 6.18 -11.50
N ARG A 294 0.48 6.96 -12.53
CA ARG A 294 -0.73 6.74 -13.35
C ARG A 294 -0.69 5.39 -14.08
N TRP A 295 0.42 5.07 -14.74
CA TRP A 295 0.56 3.85 -15.53
C TRP A 295 0.60 2.61 -14.65
N VAL A 296 1.48 2.60 -13.64
CA VAL A 296 1.66 1.46 -12.76
C VAL A 296 0.43 1.24 -11.90
N THR A 297 -0.17 2.30 -11.33
CA THR A 297 -1.28 2.22 -10.36
C THR A 297 -1.05 1.06 -9.36
N PRO A 298 -0.10 1.17 -8.41
CA PRO A 298 0.30 0.05 -7.56
C PRO A 298 -0.86 -0.55 -6.73
N SER A 299 -1.82 0.28 -6.34
CA SER A 299 -3.07 -0.16 -5.70
C SER A 299 -4.20 -0.22 -6.74
N LYS A 300 -4.46 -1.42 -7.26
CA LYS A 300 -5.41 -1.64 -8.37
C LYS A 300 -6.88 -1.46 -7.97
N ASN A 301 -7.22 -1.74 -6.71
CA ASN A 301 -8.58 -1.62 -6.21
C ASN A 301 -8.61 -1.32 -4.71
N ARG A 302 -9.71 -0.70 -4.28
CA ARG A 302 -10.11 -0.51 -2.90
C ARG A 302 -11.62 -0.62 -2.82
N LEU A 303 -12.11 -1.35 -1.83
CA LEU A 303 -13.54 -1.46 -1.56
C LEU A 303 -13.99 -0.34 -0.60
N ARG A 304 -15.27 0.00 -0.71
CA ARG A 304 -16.02 0.88 0.19
C ARG A 304 -17.40 0.29 0.40
N VAL A 305 -18.01 0.63 1.54
CA VAL A 305 -19.36 0.19 1.92
C VAL A 305 -20.26 1.41 1.99
N ALA A 306 -21.40 1.38 1.32
CA ALA A 306 -22.36 2.48 1.39
C ALA A 306 -23.01 2.52 2.78
N THR A 307 -23.09 3.70 3.38
CA THR A 307 -23.70 3.91 4.71
C THR A 307 -25.19 4.19 4.65
N GLU A 308 -25.74 4.36 3.45
CA GLU A 308 -27.15 4.50 3.14
C GLU A 308 -27.40 4.10 1.66
N ASP A 309 -28.66 3.86 1.29
CA ASP A 309 -29.05 3.65 -0.11
C ASP A 309 -28.60 4.83 -0.99
N VAL A 310 -27.84 4.57 -2.05
CA VAL A 310 -27.28 5.61 -2.93
C VAL A 310 -27.33 5.21 -4.39
N GLU A 311 -27.56 6.19 -5.28
CA GLU A 311 -27.43 5.99 -6.72
C GLU A 311 -26.05 6.39 -7.26
N ILE A 312 -25.42 5.49 -8.01
CA ILE A 312 -24.14 5.70 -8.69
C ILE A 312 -24.30 5.30 -10.16
N GLY A 313 -24.06 6.24 -11.07
CA GLY A 313 -24.17 5.99 -12.52
C GLY A 313 -25.49 5.36 -12.97
N GLY A 314 -26.62 5.72 -12.34
CA GLY A 314 -27.94 5.17 -12.64
C GLY A 314 -28.23 3.79 -12.04
N LYS A 315 -27.34 3.26 -11.19
CA LYS A 315 -27.53 2.00 -10.46
C LYS A 315 -27.78 2.28 -8.99
N LYS A 316 -28.77 1.58 -8.41
CA LYS A 316 -29.05 1.64 -6.98
C LYS A 316 -28.07 0.74 -6.23
N ASN A 317 -27.25 1.33 -5.38
CA ASN A 317 -26.44 0.65 -4.38
C ASN A 317 -27.18 0.69 -3.03
N GLN A 318 -27.42 -0.46 -2.43
CA GLN A 318 -28.10 -0.52 -1.13
C GLN A 318 -27.11 -0.25 0.00
N GLU A 319 -27.61 0.18 1.15
CA GLU A 319 -26.81 0.23 2.37
C GLU A 319 -26.21 -1.15 2.70
N GLY A 320 -24.93 -1.17 3.08
CA GLY A 320 -24.19 -2.39 3.47
C GLY A 320 -23.23 -2.91 2.42
#